data_AF-A0A354GTK4-F1
#
_entry.id   AF-A0A354GTK4-F1
#
_cell.length_a   1.000
_cell.length_b   1.000
_cell.length_c   1.000
_cell.angle_alpha   90.00
_cell.angle_beta   90.00
_cell.angle_gamma   90.00
#
_symmetry.space_group_name_H-M   'P 1'
#
loop_
_entity.id
_entity.type
_entity.pdbx_description
1 polymer ?
#
loop_
_entity_poly.entity_id
_entity_poly.type
_entity_poly.pdbx_seq_one_letter_code
_entity_poly.pdbx_strand_id
1 'polypeptide(L)'
;MPESTDFTADPLDDLLRPTVAADAGLPFRDRLLNQTIRSLRGRRRRRVVAWAAALAACYVAGVLTVYWFGPRRIERIEVVQKAPTPEPTAPAPVKPAAPDAKPTSAVVMEWKAFDADQHRPELYRKAGNRYMNQDADPASALRCYGQSLNGASDKDLAISPNDDYLLMLVKNARQKEKDHAKNGG
;
A
#
# COMPACT_ATOMS: atom_id res chain seq x y z
N MET A 1 -18.46 17.98 54.69
CA MET A 1 -18.51 19.28 53.97
C MET A 1 -18.76 18.97 52.51
N PRO A 2 -20.02 18.93 52.04
CA PRO A 2 -20.31 18.81 50.62
C PRO A 2 -20.14 20.18 49.96
N GLU A 3 -19.17 20.30 49.05
CA GLU A 3 -19.04 21.44 48.13
C GLU A 3 -20.09 21.30 47.03
N SER A 4 -21.12 22.12 47.11
CA SER A 4 -22.09 22.33 46.04
C SER A 4 -21.47 23.20 44.95
N THR A 5 -21.01 22.57 43.86
CA THR A 5 -20.67 23.26 42.63
C THR A 5 -21.96 23.66 41.92
N ASP A 6 -22.48 24.84 42.26
CA ASP A 6 -23.49 25.54 41.46
C ASP A 6 -22.85 25.92 40.12
N PHE A 7 -22.92 25.00 39.17
CA PHE A 7 -22.63 25.24 37.77
C PHE A 7 -23.79 26.08 37.22
N THR A 8 -23.69 27.40 37.41
CA THR A 8 -24.63 28.37 36.84
C THR A 8 -24.74 28.09 35.35
N ALA A 9 -25.91 27.60 34.94
CA ALA A 9 -26.23 27.32 33.55
C ALA A 9 -25.94 28.58 32.72
N ASP A 10 -24.94 28.48 31.85
CA ASP A 10 -24.54 29.57 30.98
C ASP A 10 -25.74 29.91 30.08
N PRO A 11 -26.27 31.14 30.09
CA PRO A 11 -27.37 31.53 29.20
C PRO A 11 -27.02 31.32 27.72
N LEU A 12 -25.73 31.21 27.36
CA LEU A 12 -25.31 30.83 26.01
C LEU A 12 -25.59 29.36 25.66
N ASP A 13 -25.62 28.45 26.63
CA ASP A 13 -25.92 27.03 26.38
C ASP A 13 -27.38 26.85 25.92
N ASP A 14 -28.29 27.74 26.32
CA ASP A 14 -29.69 27.70 25.91
C ASP A 14 -29.90 28.25 24.48
N LEU A 15 -28.99 29.11 24.01
CA LEU A 15 -28.97 29.59 22.62
C LEU A 15 -28.29 28.60 21.66
N LEU A 16 -27.34 27.81 22.17
CA LEU A 16 -26.68 26.75 21.42
C LEU A 16 -27.48 25.45 21.43
N ARG A 17 -28.48 25.31 22.31
CA ARG A 17 -29.42 24.19 22.25
C ARG A 17 -30.14 24.25 20.92
N PRO A 18 -29.88 23.29 20.02
CA PRO A 18 -30.52 23.28 18.74
C PRO A 18 -32.01 23.06 19.01
N THR A 19 -32.82 24.07 18.76
CA THR A 19 -34.29 24.04 18.82
C THR A 19 -34.80 23.21 17.64
N VAL A 20 -34.42 21.93 17.63
CA VAL A 20 -34.89 20.98 16.65
C VAL A 20 -36.22 20.49 17.19
N ALA A 21 -37.30 21.00 16.63
CA ALA A 21 -38.63 20.41 16.79
C ALA A 21 -38.52 18.91 16.43
N ALA A 22 -38.50 18.06 17.45
CA ALA A 22 -38.05 16.67 17.35
C ALA A 22 -38.91 15.81 16.42
N ASP A 23 -40.16 16.23 16.15
CA ASP A 23 -41.16 15.36 15.53
C ASP A 23 -41.63 15.77 14.12
N ALA A 24 -41.20 16.92 13.59
CA ALA A 24 -41.69 17.42 12.30
C ALA A 24 -40.78 17.12 11.08
N GLY A 25 -39.61 16.49 11.27
CA GLY A 25 -38.50 16.70 10.33
C GLY A 25 -37.94 15.50 9.54
N LEU A 26 -38.30 14.25 9.83
CA LEU A 26 -37.66 13.08 9.19
C LEU A 26 -37.66 13.14 7.64
N PRO A 27 -38.79 13.39 6.95
CA PRO A 27 -38.80 13.46 5.48
C PRO A 27 -38.12 14.72 4.92
N PHE A 28 -38.01 15.79 5.71
CA PHE A 28 -37.33 17.02 5.30
C PHE A 28 -35.82 16.87 5.40
N ARG A 29 -35.32 16.24 6.48
CA ARG A 29 -33.90 15.92 6.67
C ARG A 29 -33.39 15.03 5.55
N ASP A 30 -34.16 14.00 5.16
CA ASP A 30 -33.80 13.11 4.07
C ASP A 30 -33.74 13.83 2.71
N ARG A 31 -34.64 14.79 2.46
CA ARG A 31 -34.58 15.62 1.24
C ARG A 31 -33.33 16.50 1.21
N LEU A 32 -32.99 17.15 2.34
CA LEU A 32 -31.78 17.97 2.44
C LEU A 32 -30.49 17.12 2.32
N LEU A 33 -30.44 15.95 2.95
CA LEU A 33 -29.33 15.01 2.82
C LEU A 33 -29.19 14.53 1.37
N ASN A 34 -30.28 14.17 0.71
CA ASN A 34 -30.23 13.76 -0.68
C ASN A 34 -29.80 14.90 -1.61
N GLN A 35 -30.24 16.14 -1.35
CA GLN A 35 -29.86 17.32 -2.11
C GLN A 35 -28.36 17.64 -1.97
N THR A 36 -27.82 17.57 -0.75
CA THR A 36 -26.40 17.81 -0.47
C THR A 36 -25.51 16.70 -1.01
N ILE A 37 -25.90 15.43 -0.85
CA ILE A 37 -25.17 14.27 -1.37
C ILE A 37 -25.11 14.32 -2.91
N ARG A 38 -26.21 14.69 -3.58
CA ARG A 38 -26.25 14.77 -5.05
C ARG A 38 -25.29 15.83 -5.59
N SER A 39 -25.21 16.98 -4.91
CA SER A 39 -24.25 18.05 -5.20
C SER A 39 -22.79 17.56 -5.09
N LEU A 40 -22.44 16.91 -3.98
CA LEU A 40 -21.07 16.44 -3.73
C LEU A 40 -20.66 15.30 -4.67
N ARG A 41 -21.56 14.35 -4.94
CA ARG A 41 -21.31 13.27 -5.91
C ARG A 41 -21.09 13.80 -7.31
N GLY A 42 -21.82 14.84 -7.72
CA GLY A 42 -21.63 15.51 -9.00
C GLY A 42 -20.23 16.11 -9.16
N ARG A 43 -19.75 16.84 -8.14
CA ARG A 43 -18.39 17.43 -8.16
C ARG A 43 -17.30 16.37 -8.19
N ARG A 44 -17.43 15.30 -7.38
CA ARG A 44 -16.45 14.20 -7.38
C ARG A 44 -16.40 13.49 -8.73
N ARG A 45 -17.56 13.18 -9.33
CA ARG A 45 -17.63 12.58 -10.67
C ARG A 45 -16.99 13.47 -11.74
N ARG A 46 -17.26 14.78 -11.73
CA ARG A 46 -16.64 15.71 -12.69
C ARG A 46 -15.12 15.73 -12.58
N ARG A 47 -14.57 15.73 -11.36
CA ARG A 47 -13.12 15.62 -11.15
C ARG A 47 -12.58 14.32 -11.73
N VAL A 48 -13.19 13.18 -11.41
CA VAL A 48 -12.75 11.87 -11.93
C VAL A 48 -12.81 11.81 -13.45
N VAL A 49 -13.89 12.30 -14.07
CA VAL A 49 -14.02 12.35 -15.54
C VAL A 49 -12.96 13.26 -16.15
N ALA A 50 -12.65 14.41 -15.54
CA ALA A 50 -11.60 15.29 -16.02
C ALA A 50 -10.20 14.63 -15.99
N TRP A 51 -9.86 13.93 -14.91
CA TRP A 51 -8.61 13.17 -14.82
C TRP A 51 -8.53 12.06 -15.87
N ALA A 52 -9.61 11.29 -16.04
CA ALA A 52 -9.67 10.22 -17.04
C ALA A 52 -9.53 10.78 -18.46
N ALA A 53 -10.19 11.89 -18.77
CA ALA A 53 -10.10 12.56 -20.07
C ALA A 53 -8.68 13.07 -20.35
N ALA A 54 -8.00 13.64 -19.34
CA ALA A 54 -6.61 14.10 -19.48
C ALA A 54 -5.65 12.94 -19.77
N LEU A 55 -5.78 11.81 -19.07
CA LEU A 55 -4.98 10.60 -19.33
C LEU A 55 -5.24 10.05 -20.73
N ALA A 56 -6.52 9.96 -21.13
CA ALA A 56 -6.90 9.51 -22.47
C ALA A 56 -6.32 10.43 -23.56
N ALA A 57 -6.40 11.75 -23.37
CA ALA A 57 -5.82 12.72 -24.31
C ALA A 57 -4.29 12.56 -24.41
N CYS A 58 -3.60 12.36 -23.28
CA CYS A 58 -2.15 12.16 -23.25
C CYS A 58 -1.74 10.87 -23.97
N TYR A 59 -2.49 9.78 -23.78
CA TYR A 59 -2.27 8.52 -24.47
C TYR A 59 -2.46 8.66 -25.99
N VAL A 60 -3.58 9.25 -26.42
CA VAL A 60 -3.86 9.49 -27.85
C VAL A 60 -2.78 10.36 -28.48
N ALA A 61 -2.34 11.42 -27.80
CA ALA A 61 -1.25 12.28 -28.27
C ALA A 61 0.08 11.52 -28.45
N GLY A 62 0.43 10.65 -27.48
CA GLY A 62 1.63 9.81 -27.56
C GLY A 62 1.58 8.82 -28.72
N VAL A 63 0.44 8.13 -28.91
CA VAL A 63 0.24 7.21 -30.04
C VAL A 63 0.34 7.95 -31.37
N LEU A 64 -0.29 9.12 -31.48
CA LEU A 64 -0.24 9.95 -32.68
C LEU A 64 1.20 10.39 -33.00
N THR A 65 1.97 10.71 -31.97
CA THR A 65 3.38 11.13 -32.11
C THR A 65 4.25 9.97 -32.58
N VAL A 66 4.09 8.77 -32.03
CA VAL A 66 4.79 7.57 -32.50
C VAL A 66 4.37 7.19 -33.92
N TYR A 67 3.10 7.40 -34.27
CA TYR A 67 2.64 7.13 -35.63
C TYR A 67 3.27 8.10 -36.65
N TRP A 68 3.40 9.39 -36.31
CA TRP A 68 3.98 10.39 -37.21
C TRP A 68 5.50 10.39 -37.26
N PHE A 69 6.16 10.20 -36.11
CA PHE A 69 7.61 10.31 -35.95
C PHE A 69 8.27 8.96 -35.68
N GLY A 70 7.53 7.87 -35.84
CA GLY A 70 8.02 6.52 -35.58
C GLY A 70 9.26 6.22 -36.40
N PRO A 71 10.31 5.63 -35.79
CA PRO A 71 11.53 5.30 -36.49
C PRO A 71 11.21 4.41 -37.68
N ARG A 72 11.59 4.85 -38.89
CA ARG A 72 11.63 3.98 -40.07
C ARG A 72 12.37 2.72 -39.67
N ARG A 73 11.73 1.55 -39.81
CA ARG A 73 12.28 0.24 -39.43
C ARG A 73 13.78 0.19 -39.74
N ILE A 74 14.60 0.34 -38.71
CA ILE A 74 16.01 0.05 -38.82
C ILE A 74 16.04 -1.47 -38.85
N GLU A 75 16.35 -2.02 -40.03
CA GLU A 75 16.52 -3.45 -40.22
C GLU A 75 17.47 -3.96 -39.14
N ARG A 76 16.90 -4.74 -38.22
CA ARG A 76 17.63 -5.31 -37.10
C ARG A 76 18.62 -6.31 -37.70
N ILE A 77 19.88 -5.92 -37.77
CA ILE A 77 20.97 -6.83 -38.10
C ILE A 77 20.95 -7.92 -37.04
N GLU A 78 20.57 -9.13 -37.44
CA GLU A 78 20.50 -10.31 -36.60
C GLU A 78 21.93 -10.74 -36.28
N VAL A 79 22.46 -10.25 -35.17
CA VAL A 79 23.74 -10.73 -34.64
C VAL A 79 23.48 -12.11 -34.06
N VAL A 80 23.75 -13.14 -34.86
CA VAL A 80 23.76 -14.55 -34.44
C VAL A 80 24.82 -14.71 -33.35
N GLN A 81 24.39 -14.60 -32.10
CA GLN A 81 25.23 -14.86 -30.94
C GLN A 81 25.36 -16.38 -30.80
N LYS A 82 26.48 -16.92 -31.31
CA LYS A 82 26.83 -18.33 -31.23
C LYS A 82 27.06 -18.69 -29.75
N ALA A 83 26.07 -19.34 -29.14
CA ALA A 83 26.16 -19.81 -27.76
C ALA A 83 27.30 -20.85 -27.64
N PRO A 84 28.19 -20.72 -26.64
CA PRO A 84 29.19 -21.76 -26.36
C PRO A 84 28.49 -23.02 -25.82
N THR A 85 28.78 -24.14 -26.47
CA THR A 85 28.37 -25.49 -26.07
C THR A 85 28.94 -25.80 -24.68
N PRO A 86 28.11 -26.09 -23.66
CA PRO A 86 28.61 -26.53 -22.36
C PRO A 86 29.21 -27.93 -22.46
N GLU A 87 30.41 -28.11 -21.92
CA GLU A 87 31.09 -29.41 -21.82
C GLU A 87 30.34 -30.36 -20.85
N PRO A 88 30.30 -31.67 -21.13
CA PRO A 88 29.66 -32.66 -20.27
C PRO A 88 30.47 -32.85 -18.99
N THR A 89 29.97 -32.31 -17.88
CA THR A 89 30.52 -32.58 -16.54
C THR A 89 30.05 -33.95 -16.06
N ALA A 90 30.98 -34.80 -15.65
CA ALA A 90 30.75 -36.16 -15.17
C ALA A 90 29.78 -36.18 -13.96
N PRO A 91 28.87 -37.18 -13.88
CA PRO A 91 27.90 -37.29 -12.79
C PRO A 91 28.61 -37.63 -11.47
N ALA A 92 28.58 -36.69 -10.53
CA ALA A 92 28.97 -36.93 -9.15
C ALA A 92 27.98 -37.91 -8.46
N PRO A 93 28.43 -38.71 -7.48
CA PRO A 93 27.60 -39.70 -6.80
C PRO A 93 26.44 -39.03 -6.06
N VAL A 94 25.22 -39.41 -6.45
CA VAL A 94 23.96 -38.93 -5.87
C VAL A 94 23.83 -39.47 -4.45
N LYS A 95 24.13 -38.62 -3.47
CA LYS A 95 23.80 -38.85 -2.06
C LYS A 95 22.26 -38.83 -1.94
N PRO A 96 21.61 -39.82 -1.29
CA PRO A 96 20.16 -39.87 -1.21
C PRO A 96 19.62 -38.57 -0.59
N ALA A 97 18.76 -37.89 -1.36
CA ALA A 97 18.09 -36.67 -0.94
C ALA A 97 17.30 -36.99 0.35
N ALA A 98 17.62 -36.27 1.42
CA ALA A 98 16.84 -36.32 2.65
C ALA A 98 15.38 -35.95 2.32
N PRO A 99 14.39 -36.58 2.96
CA PRO A 99 12.98 -36.35 2.66
C PRO A 99 12.66 -34.86 2.74
N ASP A 100 11.98 -34.35 1.71
CA ASP A 100 11.60 -32.95 1.55
C ASP A 100 11.01 -32.40 2.86
N ALA A 101 11.78 -31.56 3.54
CA ALA A 101 11.32 -30.88 4.73
C ALA A 101 10.09 -30.06 4.34
N LYS A 102 8.94 -30.39 4.97
CA LYS A 102 7.68 -29.72 4.66
C LYS A 102 7.88 -28.21 4.69
N PRO A 103 7.40 -27.47 3.68
CA PRO A 103 7.52 -26.03 3.65
C PRO A 103 6.98 -25.43 4.96
N THR A 104 7.86 -24.77 5.71
CA THR A 104 7.48 -24.11 6.98
C THR A 104 6.43 -23.06 6.69
N SER A 105 5.25 -23.14 7.31
CA SER A 105 4.15 -22.19 7.05
C SER A 105 4.55 -20.75 7.42
N ALA A 106 3.92 -19.76 6.77
CA ALA A 106 4.17 -18.34 7.05
C ALA A 106 3.89 -17.99 8.52
N VAL A 107 2.83 -18.56 9.10
CA VAL A 107 2.48 -18.41 10.52
C VAL A 107 3.63 -18.84 11.44
N VAL A 108 4.26 -19.99 11.18
CA VAL A 108 5.39 -20.47 12.00
C VAL A 108 6.59 -19.53 11.90
N MET A 109 6.83 -18.93 10.73
CA MET A 109 7.90 -17.91 10.58
C MET A 109 7.58 -16.64 11.36
N GLU A 110 6.31 -16.24 11.41
CA GLU A 110 5.86 -15.08 12.18
C GLU A 110 6.06 -15.29 13.69
N TRP A 111 5.68 -16.47 14.21
CA TRP A 111 5.93 -16.81 15.62
C TRP A 111 7.43 -16.82 15.94
N LYS A 112 8.26 -17.40 15.06
CA LYS A 112 9.72 -17.33 15.21
C LYS A 112 10.25 -15.89 15.20
N ALA A 113 9.66 -15.01 14.39
CA ALA A 113 10.03 -13.60 14.36
C ALA A 113 9.63 -12.88 15.65
N PHE A 114 8.49 -13.26 16.23
CA PHE A 114 7.99 -12.71 17.48
C PHE A 114 8.90 -13.06 18.66
N ASP A 115 9.34 -14.32 18.75
CA ASP A 115 10.20 -14.82 19.83
C ASP A 115 11.69 -14.42 19.67
N ALA A 116 12.10 -13.98 18.49
CA ALA A 116 13.48 -13.61 18.22
C ALA A 116 13.79 -12.18 18.66
N ASP A 117 14.82 -12.01 19.48
CA ASP A 117 15.36 -10.69 19.83
C ASP A 117 16.22 -10.10 18.69
N GLN A 118 17.00 -10.95 18.03
CA GLN A 118 17.89 -10.59 16.93
C GLN A 118 17.29 -10.99 15.58
N HIS A 119 17.57 -10.22 14.53
CA HIS A 119 17.06 -10.44 13.16
C HIS A 119 15.53 -10.47 13.01
N ARG A 120 14.80 -10.00 14.02
CA ARG A 120 13.33 -9.88 14.01
C ARG A 120 12.79 -9.19 12.74
N PRO A 121 13.37 -8.06 12.27
CA PRO A 121 12.96 -7.43 11.01
C PRO A 121 13.06 -8.35 9.79
N GLU A 122 14.15 -9.10 9.66
CA GLU A 122 14.39 -9.99 8.53
C GLU A 122 13.43 -11.18 8.51
N LEU A 123 13.12 -11.73 9.70
CA LEU A 123 12.17 -12.82 9.84
C LEU A 123 10.74 -12.39 9.47
N TYR A 124 10.32 -11.20 9.90
CA TYR A 124 9.03 -10.64 9.48
C TYR A 124 8.98 -10.36 7.97
N ARG A 125 10.07 -9.90 7.34
CA ARG A 125 10.13 -9.76 5.87
C ARG A 125 9.98 -11.10 5.16
N LYS A 126 10.67 -12.14 5.64
CA LYS A 126 10.55 -13.50 5.10
C LYS A 126 9.13 -14.05 5.25
N ALA A 127 8.49 -13.82 6.41
CA ALA A 127 7.10 -14.21 6.63
C ALA A 127 6.14 -13.46 5.69
N GLY A 128 6.32 -12.14 5.52
CA GLY A 128 5.52 -11.32 4.60
C GLY A 128 5.66 -11.77 3.14
N ASN A 129 6.88 -12.03 2.68
CA ASN A 129 7.13 -12.57 1.34
C ASN A 129 6.42 -13.92 1.14
N ARG A 130 6.31 -14.72 2.19
CA ARG A 130 5.65 -16.03 2.12
C ARG A 130 4.13 -15.91 2.04
N TYR A 131 3.53 -15.02 2.82
CA TYR A 131 2.11 -14.70 2.72
C TYR A 131 1.73 -14.20 1.32
N MET A 132 2.59 -13.41 0.68
CA MET A 132 2.38 -12.95 -0.70
C MET A 132 2.46 -14.09 -1.72
N ASN A 133 3.53 -14.90 -1.64
CA ASN A 133 3.86 -15.85 -2.70
C ASN A 133 3.12 -17.19 -2.60
N GLN A 134 2.76 -17.63 -1.38
CA GLN A 134 2.18 -18.95 -1.15
C GLN A 134 0.71 -18.90 -0.75
N ASP A 135 0.37 -17.98 0.14
CA ASP A 135 -0.97 -17.93 0.74
C ASP A 135 -1.90 -16.93 0.02
N ALA A 136 -1.35 -16.12 -0.89
CA ALA A 136 -2.04 -15.03 -1.58
C ALA A 136 -2.80 -14.08 -0.62
N ASP A 137 -2.23 -13.85 0.56
CA ASP A 137 -2.80 -13.01 1.62
C ASP A 137 -2.00 -11.69 1.78
N PRO A 138 -2.38 -10.64 1.03
CA PRO A 138 -1.69 -9.35 1.09
C PRO A 138 -1.92 -8.62 2.42
N ALA A 139 -3.00 -8.91 3.15
CA ALA A 139 -3.29 -8.25 4.43
C ALA A 139 -2.32 -8.73 5.52
N SER A 140 -2.10 -10.04 5.61
CA SER A 140 -1.09 -10.62 6.51
C SER A 140 0.32 -10.21 6.13
N ALA A 141 0.62 -10.13 4.83
CA ALA A 141 1.91 -9.64 4.35
C ALA A 141 2.16 -8.17 4.76
N LEU A 142 1.16 -7.29 4.56
CA LEU A 142 1.23 -5.88 4.98
C LEU A 142 1.51 -5.75 6.47
N ARG A 143 0.83 -6.55 7.31
CA ARG A 143 1.05 -6.56 8.76
C ARG A 143 2.48 -6.96 9.11
N CYS A 144 3.01 -8.01 8.47
CA CYS A 144 4.39 -8.47 8.67
C CYS A 144 5.41 -7.43 8.21
N TYR A 145 5.22 -6.82 7.04
CA TYR A 145 6.10 -5.74 6.56
C TYR A 145 6.06 -4.52 7.49
N GLY A 146 4.90 -4.14 7.99
CA GLY A 146 4.76 -3.09 9.01
C GLY A 146 5.57 -3.40 10.27
N GLN A 147 5.46 -4.63 10.79
CA GLN A 147 6.25 -5.07 11.95
C GLN A 147 7.76 -5.11 11.66
N SER A 148 8.16 -5.47 10.44
CA SER A 148 9.58 -5.49 10.06
C SER A 148 10.23 -4.10 10.04
N LEU A 149 9.43 -3.05 9.91
CA LEU A 149 9.90 -1.67 9.85
C LEU A 149 9.77 -0.93 11.20
N ASN A 150 9.19 -1.56 12.22
CA ASN A 150 9.11 -0.98 13.55
C ASN A 150 10.51 -0.92 14.17
N GLY A 151 11.01 0.30 14.41
CA GLY A 151 12.37 0.53 14.92
C GLY A 151 13.47 0.43 13.85
N ALA A 152 13.11 0.36 12.58
CA ALA A 152 14.07 0.27 11.47
C ALA A 152 14.89 1.56 11.31
N SER A 153 16.17 1.41 10.95
CA SER A 153 17.05 2.55 10.67
C SER A 153 16.75 3.18 9.31
N ASP A 154 17.24 4.38 9.04
CA ASP A 154 17.06 5.02 7.72
C ASP A 154 17.59 4.17 6.56
N LYS A 155 18.64 3.37 6.81
CA LYS A 155 19.19 2.45 5.81
C LYS A 155 18.20 1.32 5.48
N ASP A 156 17.44 0.87 6.46
CA ASP A 156 16.46 -0.21 6.29
C ASP A 156 15.20 0.27 5.57
N LEU A 157 14.86 1.56 5.73
CA LEU A 157 13.78 2.21 4.98
C LEU A 157 14.15 2.47 3.50
N ALA A 158 15.44 2.40 3.13
CA ALA A 158 15.84 2.59 1.75
C ALA A 158 15.19 1.51 0.85
N ILE A 159 14.62 1.96 -0.28
CA ILE A 159 13.99 1.08 -1.26
C ILE A 159 15.09 0.29 -1.98
N SER A 160 14.98 -1.04 -1.97
CA SER A 160 15.88 -1.94 -2.69
C SER A 160 15.22 -2.47 -3.97
N PRO A 161 15.97 -2.71 -5.06
CA PRO A 161 15.43 -3.35 -6.26
C PRO A 161 14.90 -4.77 -6.01
N ASN A 162 15.35 -5.42 -4.94
CA ASN A 162 14.93 -6.76 -4.55
C ASN A 162 13.71 -6.75 -3.61
N ASP A 163 13.19 -5.57 -3.26
CA ASP A 163 11.98 -5.49 -2.45
C ASP A 163 10.75 -5.83 -3.30
N ASP A 164 9.83 -6.60 -2.71
CA ASP A 164 8.50 -6.77 -3.28
C ASP A 164 7.80 -5.40 -3.36
N TYR A 165 6.98 -5.21 -4.40
CA TYR A 165 6.21 -3.99 -4.64
C TYR A 165 5.46 -3.52 -3.38
N LEU A 166 4.85 -4.46 -2.65
CA LEU A 166 4.12 -4.14 -1.44
C LEU A 166 5.03 -3.57 -0.35
N LEU A 167 6.21 -4.17 -0.16
CA LEU A 167 7.21 -3.69 0.79
C LEU A 167 7.75 -2.31 0.38
N MET A 168 7.97 -2.08 -0.93
CA MET A 168 8.36 -0.76 -1.45
C MET A 168 7.33 0.31 -1.09
N LEU A 169 6.04 0.03 -1.25
CA LEU A 169 4.96 0.96 -0.89
C LEU A 169 4.97 1.31 0.60
N VAL A 170 5.14 0.31 1.47
CA VAL A 170 5.18 0.53 2.93
C VAL A 170 6.41 1.36 3.31
N LYS A 171 7.59 1.08 2.73
CA LYS A 171 8.80 1.90 2.94
C LYS A 171 8.61 3.34 2.51
N ASN A 172 8.03 3.58 1.33
CA ASN A 172 7.74 4.93 0.83
C ASN A 172 6.79 5.69 1.77
N ALA A 173 5.73 5.03 2.25
CA ALA A 173 4.80 5.64 3.21
C ALA A 173 5.49 6.03 4.53
N ARG A 174 6.35 5.16 5.07
CA ARG A 174 7.13 5.42 6.29
C ARG A 174 8.16 6.54 6.13
N GLN A 175 8.82 6.61 4.98
CA GLN A 175 9.73 7.73 4.67
C GLN A 175 8.99 9.06 4.69
N LYS A 176 7.83 9.14 4.02
CA LYS A 176 6.99 10.36 4.03
C LYS A 176 6.55 10.75 5.44
N GLU A 177 6.12 9.79 6.25
CA GLU A 177 5.75 10.02 7.65
C GLU A 177 6.93 10.64 8.44
N LYS A 178 8.14 10.10 8.25
CA LYS A 178 9.35 10.61 8.89
C LYS A 178 9.73 12.02 8.41
N ASP A 179 9.59 12.29 7.11
CA ASP A 179 9.88 13.62 6.55
C ASP A 179 8.88 14.67 7.04
N HIS A 180 7.60 14.31 7.16
CA HIS A 180 6.59 15.19 7.77
C HIS A 180 6.88 15.47 9.24
N ALA A 181 7.32 14.46 10.01
CA ALA A 181 7.70 14.65 11.41
C ALA A 181 8.93 15.58 11.57
N LYS A 182 9.87 15.56 10.62
CA LYS A 182 11.04 16.45 10.63
C LYS A 182 10.74 17.90 10.23
N ASN A 183 9.79 18.11 9.31
CA ASN A 183 9.47 19.43 8.75
C ASN A 183 8.33 20.15 9.48
N GLY A 184 7.57 19.44 10.31
CA GLY A 184 6.36 19.96 10.97
C GLY A 184 6.52 20.37 12.45
N GLY A 185 7.74 20.35 12.98
CA GLY A 185 8.08 20.81 14.33
C GLY A 185 9.08 21.94 14.29
#